data_AF-A0A9E5S324-F1
#
_entry.id   AF-A0A9E5S324-F1
#
_cell.length_a   1.000
_cell.length_b   1.000
_cell.length_c   1.000
_cell.angle_alpha   90.00
_cell.angle_beta   90.00
_cell.angle_gamma   90.00
#
_symmetry.space_group_name_H-M   'P 1'
#
loop_
_entity.id
_entity.type
_entity.pdbx_description
1 polymer ?
#
loop_
_entity_poly.entity_id
_entity_poly.type
_entity_poly.pdbx_seq_one_letter_code
_entity_poly.pdbx_strand_id
1 'polypeptide(L)' 'MVGYANLHKIKLGKAQANSLGRKASAYCRKNGMQKEEVFDSMYGTVGNYPQEALEFVFHSEGLLA' A
#
# COMPACT_ATOMS: atom_id res chain seq x y z
N MET A 1 -2.10 -1.19 2.32
CA MET A 1 -0.93 -2.06 2.04
C MET A 1 -1.14 -3.49 2.50
N VAL A 2 -1.21 -3.76 3.81
CA VAL A 2 -1.35 -5.14 4.34
C VAL A 2 -2.60 -5.85 3.80
N GLY A 3 -3.75 -5.18 3.79
CA GLY A 3 -4.99 -5.75 3.23
C GLY A 3 -4.85 -6.20 1.78
N TYR A 4 -4.25 -5.36 0.92
CA TYR A 4 -4.01 -5.70 -0.48
C TYR A 4 -3.04 -6.87 -0.65
N ALA A 5 -1.93 -6.90 0.12
CA ALA A 5 -1.02 -8.04 0.12
C ALA A 5 -1.72 -9.36 0.47
N ASN A 6 -2.60 -9.33 1.47
CA ASN A 6 -3.36 -10.49 1.91
C ASN A 6 -4.30 -11.02 0.80
N LEU A 7 -4.96 -10.13 0.04
CA LEU A 7 -5.79 -10.52 -1.11
C LEU A 7 -4.98 -11.29 -2.16
N HIS A 8 -3.71 -10.94 -2.33
CA HIS A 8 -2.78 -11.60 -3.26
C HIS A 8 -1.92 -12.70 -2.62
N LYS A 9 -2.22 -13.10 -1.37
CA LYS A 9 -1.48 -14.12 -0.60
C LYS A 9 0.01 -13.81 -0.41
N ILE A 10 0.37 -12.53 -0.41
CA ILE A 10 1.74 -12.05 -0.20
C ILE A 10 1.93 -11.73 1.28
N LYS A 11 2.92 -12.36 1.91
CA LYS A 11 3.30 -12.04 3.30
C LYS A 11 4.23 -10.83 3.32
N LEU A 12 3.79 -9.76 3.98
CA LEU A 12 4.61 -8.58 4.22
C LEU A 12 5.02 -8.48 5.69
N GLY A 13 6.30 -8.18 5.93
CA GLY A 13 6.76 -7.72 7.24
C GLY A 13 6.34 -6.27 7.50
N LYS A 14 6.26 -5.87 8.78
CA LYS A 14 5.89 -4.50 9.20
C LYS A 14 6.74 -3.42 8.52
N ALA A 15 8.07 -3.60 8.48
CA ALA A 15 8.98 -2.64 7.85
C ALA A 15 8.75 -2.53 6.34
N GLN A 16 8.50 -3.65 5.66
CA GLN A 16 8.20 -3.69 4.24
C GLN A 16 6.87 -3.01 3.95
N ALA A 17 5.80 -3.33 4.68
CA ALA A 17 4.49 -2.70 4.54
C ALA A 17 4.56 -1.17 4.70
N ASN A 18 5.33 -0.68 5.68
CA ASN A 18 5.57 0.75 5.88
C ASN A 18 6.34 1.38 4.71
N SER A 19 7.35 0.67 4.17
CA SER A 19 8.11 1.13 3.01
C SER A 19 7.23 1.25 1.77
N LEU A 20 6.44 0.21 1.48
CA LEU A 20 5.49 0.21 0.36
C LEU A 20 4.43 1.31 0.54
N GLY A 21 3.92 1.51 1.76
CA GLY A 21 2.95 2.57 2.05
C GLY A 21 3.51 3.96 1.72
N ARG A 22 4.77 4.25 2.06
CA ARG A 22 5.44 5.50 1.67
C ARG A 22 5.56 5.64 0.15
N LYS A 23 5.91 4.56 -0.56
CA LYS A 23 5.99 4.55 -2.03
C LYS A 23 4.62 4.85 -2.66
N ALA A 24 3.55 4.23 -2.15
CA ALA A 24 2.17 4.47 -2.62
C ALA A 24 1.74 5.92 -2.34
N SER A 25 2.04 6.46 -1.16
CA SER A 25 1.76 7.87 -0.84
C SER A 25 2.50 8.83 -1.79
N ALA A 26 3.76 8.54 -2.13
CA ALA A 26 4.53 9.32 -3.09
C ALA A 26 3.93 9.24 -4.49
N TYR A 27 3.49 8.04 -4.93
CA TYR A 27 2.82 7.84 -6.21
C TYR A 27 1.50 8.63 -6.28
N CYS A 28 0.65 8.53 -5.26
CA CYS A 28 -0.60 9.29 -5.22
C CYS A 28 -0.36 10.80 -5.31
N ARG A 29 0.59 11.33 -4.53
CA ARG A 29 0.95 12.76 -4.55
C ARG A 29 1.44 13.22 -5.92
N LYS A 30 2.27 12.42 -6.59
CA LYS A 30 2.81 12.75 -7.92
C LYS A 30 1.73 12.80 -8.99
N ASN A 31 0.72 11.94 -8.89
CA ASN A 31 -0.34 11.79 -9.89
C ASN A 31 -1.65 12.50 -9.54
N GLY A 32 -1.66 13.34 -8.49
CA GLY A 32 -2.87 14.07 -8.07
C GLY A 32 -4.00 13.18 -7.54
N MET A 33 -3.67 11.96 -7.10
CA MET A 33 -4.65 11.00 -6.58
C MET A 33 -4.90 11.24 -5.10
N GLN A 34 -6.17 11.13 -4.70
CA GLN A 34 -6.55 11.18 -3.29
C GLN A 34 -6.30 9.82 -2.63
N LYS A 35 -5.66 9.85 -1.47
CA LYS A 35 -5.59 8.73 -0.53
C LYS A 35 -6.33 9.14 0.74
N GLU A 36 -6.78 8.16 1.49
CA GLU A 36 -7.37 8.37 2.81
C GLU A 36 -6.52 7.72 3.89
N GLU A 37 -6.89 7.99 5.14
CA GLU A 37 -6.35 7.32 6.31
C GLU A 37 -7.52 6.72 7.09
N VAL A 38 -7.38 5.45 7.47
CA VAL A 38 -8.40 4.69 8.16
C VAL A 38 -7.77 4.11 9.43
N PHE A 39 -8.50 4.13 10.54
CA PHE A 39 -8.04 3.49 11.76
C PHE A 39 -8.35 1.98 11.71
N ASP A 40 -7.32 1.18 11.98
CA ASP A 40 -7.41 -0.25 12.15
C ASP A 40 -6.98 -0.62 13.58
N SER A 41 -7.72 -1.50 14.25
CA SER A 41 -7.45 -1.86 15.65
C SER A 41 -6.15 -2.64 15.87
N MET A 42 -5.66 -3.33 14.84
CA MET A 42 -4.42 -4.11 14.88
C MET A 42 -3.21 -3.29 14.41
N TYR A 43 -3.41 -2.42 13.41
CA TYR A 43 -2.32 -1.71 12.74
C TYR A 43 -2.28 -0.19 13.00
N GLY A 44 -3.24 0.36 13.74
CA GLY A 44 -3.39 1.79 13.98
C GLY A 44 -3.91 2.52 12.74
N THR A 45 -3.56 3.81 12.59
CA THR A 45 -3.90 4.57 11.39
C THR A 45 -3.11 4.07 10.18
N VAL A 46 -3.82 3.55 9.19
CA VAL A 46 -3.24 3.02 7.95
C VAL A 46 -3.73 3.78 6.73
N GLY A 47 -2.89 3.86 5.70
CA GLY A 47 -3.28 4.46 4.43
C GLY A 47 -4.23 3.55 3.64
N ASN A 48 -5.34 4.13 3.19
CA ASN A 48 -6.23 3.57 2.18
C ASN A 48 -5.93 4.22 0.83
N TYR A 49 -5.55 3.41 -0.15
CA TYR A 49 -4.99 3.89 -1.41
C TYR A 49 -5.86 3.41 -2.58
N PRO A 50 -5.96 4.19 -3.67
CA PRO A 50 -6.53 3.72 -4.92
C PRO A 50 -5.85 2.44 -5.40
N GLN A 51 -6.62 1.54 -6.02
CA GLN A 51 -6.12 0.26 -6.53
C GLN A 51 -4.92 0.44 -7.46
N GLU A 52 -4.97 1.41 -8.37
CA GLU A 52 -3.87 1.71 -9.31
C GLU A 52 -2.54 2.00 -8.59
N ALA A 53 -2.57 2.73 -7.48
CA ALA A 53 -1.37 3.04 -6.70
C ALA A 53 -0.80 1.80 -6.00
N LEU A 54 -1.68 0.89 -5.57
CA LEU A 54 -1.29 -0.39 -4.99
C LEU A 54 -0.66 -1.29 -6.06
N GLU A 55 -1.33 -1.46 -7.20
CA GLU A 55 -0.84 -2.24 -8.33
C GLU A 55 0.52 -1.74 -8.80
N PHE A 56 0.68 -0.43 -9.02
CA PHE A 56 1.95 0.16 -9.42
C PHE A 56 3.09 -0.21 -8.46
N VAL A 57 2.86 -0.02 -7.15
CA VAL A 57 3.89 -0.29 -6.14
C VAL A 57 4.24 -1.77 -6.10
N PHE A 58 3.24 -2.66 -6.11
CA PHE A 58 3.51 -4.09 -6.03
C PHE A 58 4.22 -4.63 -7.28
N HIS A 59 3.87 -4.16 -8.49
CA HIS A 59 4.61 -4.52 -9.71
C HIS A 59 6.04 -3.95 -9.69
N SER A 60 6.22 -2.70 -9.25
CA SER A 60 7.54 -2.07 -9.19
C SER A 60 8.52 -2.78 -8.25
N GLU A 61 8.00 -3.53 -7.28
CA GLU A 61 8.77 -4.29 -6.30
C GLU A 61 8.85 -5.79 -6.63
N GLY A 62 8.32 -6.21 -7.79
CA GLY A 62 8.29 -7.62 -8.20
C GLY A 62 7.44 -8.53 -7.31
N LEU A 63 6.45 -7.96 -6.61
CA LEU A 63 5.55 -8.69 -5.71
C LEU A 63 4.31 -9.22 -6.42
N LEU A 64 3.97 -8.66 -7.57
CA LEU A 64 2.95 -9.16 -8.49
C LEU A 64 3.62 -9.58 -9.80
N ALA A 65 3.08 -10.65 -10.39
CA ALA A 65 3.53 -11.23 -11.65
C ALA A 65 2.82 -10.59 -12.85
#